data_AF-I4MV54-F1
#
_entry.id   AF-I4MV54-F1
#
_cell.length_a   1.000
_cell.length_b   1.000
_cell.length_c   1.000
_cell.angle_alpha   90.00
_cell.angle_beta   90.00
_cell.angle_gamma   90.00
#
_symmetry.space_group_name_H-M   'P 1'
#
loop_
_entity.id
_entity.type
_entity.pdbx_description
1 polymer ?
#
loop_
_entity_poly.entity_id
_entity_poly.type
_entity_poly.pdbx_seq_one_letter_code
_entity_poly.pdbx_strand_id
1 'polypeptide(L)'
;FGTLMILSGTLMAFMAHSAGKALAAETRADEAKLRDLGESIREADRLKVKQFDLEIRGAGLAIDAHQQSPIWDFIQKKANNFTSIFSQNAEDYEWSVADRLDSSSINTRAAFRHSARDGVAYWPIPTFALGPPARPDNQSRAASLILSGRNAATLGVTLFVCEKADNTLYAQGMIQELFNFMEKNKEVPQALIVSNDGDVTRNLSRPRG
;
A
#
# COMPACT_ATOMS: atom_id res chain seq x y z
N PHE A 1 -63.32 24.30 5.31
CA PHE A 1 -62.45 24.17 6.50
C PHE A 1 -62.12 22.73 6.90
N GLY A 2 -62.97 21.71 6.65
CA GLY A 2 -62.69 20.32 7.05
C GLY A 2 -61.63 19.57 6.23
N THR A 3 -61.52 19.81 4.92
CA THR A 3 -60.58 19.09 4.03
C THR A 3 -59.13 19.50 4.19
N LEU A 4 -58.87 20.79 4.46
CA LEU A 4 -57.51 21.32 4.68
C LEU A 4 -56.86 20.76 5.96
N MET A 5 -57.66 20.53 7.00
CA MET A 5 -57.21 19.97 8.29
C MET A 5 -56.81 18.49 8.17
N ILE A 6 -57.55 17.71 7.37
CA ILE A 6 -57.26 16.29 7.15
C ILE A 6 -55.96 16.11 6.36
N LEU A 7 -55.74 16.93 5.31
CA LEU A 7 -54.49 16.96 4.53
C LEU A 7 -53.30 17.40 5.38
N SER A 8 -53.49 18.37 6.28
CA SER A 8 -52.44 18.79 7.20
C SER A 8 -52.06 17.70 8.21
N GLY A 9 -53.03 16.95 8.71
CA GLY A 9 -52.80 15.86 9.67
C GLY A 9 -52.04 14.68 9.05
N THR A 10 -52.40 14.28 7.82
CA THR A 10 -51.69 13.21 7.11
C THR A 10 -50.26 13.61 6.70
N LEU A 11 -50.05 14.87 6.33
CA LEU A 11 -48.71 15.39 6.03
C LEU A 11 -47.81 15.38 7.27
N MET A 12 -48.31 15.81 8.43
CA MET A 12 -47.55 15.73 9.70
C MET A 12 -47.21 14.29 10.08
N ALA A 13 -48.16 13.36 9.95
CA ALA A 13 -47.93 11.95 10.25
C ALA A 13 -46.87 11.33 9.30
N PHE A 14 -46.91 11.68 8.01
CA PHE A 14 -45.90 11.23 7.04
C PHE A 14 -44.51 11.81 7.35
N MET A 15 -44.42 13.10 7.68
CA MET A 15 -43.17 13.76 8.08
C MET A 15 -42.59 13.09 9.33
N ALA A 16 -43.39 12.88 10.38
CA ALA A 16 -42.96 12.22 11.62
C ALA A 16 -42.47 10.79 11.36
N HIS A 17 -43.17 10.02 10.51
CA HIS A 17 -42.74 8.68 10.11
C HIS A 17 -41.43 8.68 9.33
N SER A 18 -41.26 9.65 8.43
CA SER A 18 -40.02 9.79 7.64
C SER A 18 -38.82 10.20 8.50
N ALA A 19 -39.01 11.12 9.45
CA ALA A 19 -37.99 11.52 10.40
C ALA A 19 -37.58 10.35 11.31
N GLY A 20 -38.56 9.59 11.82
CA GLY A 20 -38.30 8.38 12.61
C GLY A 20 -37.50 7.31 11.84
N LYS A 21 -37.77 7.14 10.54
CA LYS A 21 -36.99 6.24 9.68
C LYS A 21 -35.55 6.72 9.47
N ALA A 22 -35.33 8.04 9.33
CA ALA A 22 -34.00 8.61 9.15
C ALA A 22 -33.13 8.43 10.41
N LEU A 23 -33.68 8.75 11.58
CA LEU A 23 -33.03 8.53 12.89
C LEU A 23 -32.71 7.04 13.15
N ALA A 24 -33.62 6.14 12.77
CA ALA A 24 -33.41 4.70 12.85
C ALA A 24 -32.35 4.18 11.84
N ALA A 25 -32.12 4.89 10.74
CA ALA A 25 -31.09 4.53 9.77
C ALA A 25 -29.70 4.99 10.23
N GLU A 26 -29.60 6.19 10.80
CA GLU A 26 -28.38 6.75 11.38
C GLU A 26 -27.88 5.90 12.56
N THR A 27 -28.76 5.56 13.50
CA THR A 27 -28.43 4.65 14.62
C THR A 27 -27.97 3.27 14.16
N ARG A 28 -28.58 2.70 13.10
CA ARG A 28 -28.09 1.43 12.53
C ARG A 28 -26.72 1.56 11.87
N ALA A 29 -26.42 2.70 11.24
CA ALA A 29 -25.11 2.94 10.65
C ALA A 29 -24.03 3.07 11.74
N ASP A 30 -24.35 3.76 12.84
CA ASP A 30 -23.45 3.88 14.00
C ASP A 30 -23.25 2.52 14.70
N GLU A 31 -24.31 1.73 14.88
CA GLU A 31 -24.21 0.37 15.41
C GLU A 31 -23.39 -0.54 14.50
N ALA A 32 -23.54 -0.43 13.18
CA ALA A 32 -22.72 -1.18 12.22
C ALA A 32 -21.24 -0.78 12.32
N LYS A 33 -20.94 0.50 12.45
CA LYS A 33 -19.58 1.02 12.60
C LYS A 33 -18.94 0.59 13.93
N LEU A 34 -19.72 0.58 15.01
CA LEU A 34 -19.28 0.08 16.32
C LEU A 34 -19.03 -1.43 16.32
N ARG A 35 -19.85 -2.20 15.59
CA ARG A 35 -19.64 -3.64 15.39
C ARG A 35 -18.39 -3.92 14.56
N ASP A 36 -18.19 -3.21 13.45
CA ASP A 36 -17.00 -3.30 12.61
C ASP A 36 -15.72 -2.97 13.41
N LEU A 37 -15.76 -1.89 14.19
CA LEU A 37 -14.66 -1.55 15.11
C LEU A 37 -14.43 -2.67 16.15
N GLY A 38 -15.50 -3.21 16.74
CA GLY A 38 -15.40 -4.32 17.69
C GLY A 38 -14.84 -5.61 17.08
N GLU A 39 -15.18 -5.92 15.83
CA GLU A 39 -14.63 -7.05 15.09
C GLU A 39 -13.15 -6.83 14.75
N SER A 40 -12.77 -5.63 14.30
CA SER A 40 -11.37 -5.28 14.04
C SER A 40 -10.48 -5.39 15.29
N ILE A 41 -10.98 -4.97 16.47
CA ILE A 41 -10.26 -5.11 17.75
C ILE A 41 -10.10 -6.58 18.12
N ARG A 42 -11.15 -7.40 17.96
CA ARG A 42 -11.10 -8.84 18.25
C ARG A 42 -10.19 -9.60 17.30
N GLU A 43 -10.17 -9.20 16.03
CA GLU A 43 -9.24 -9.74 15.04
C GLU A 43 -7.80 -9.36 15.39
N ALA A 44 -7.54 -8.10 15.73
CA ALA A 44 -6.23 -7.66 16.22
C ALA A 44 -5.79 -8.43 17.47
N ASP A 45 -6.68 -8.70 18.42
CA ASP A 45 -6.37 -9.50 19.61
C ASP A 45 -6.16 -10.99 19.28
N ARG A 46 -6.90 -11.57 18.32
CA ARG A 46 -6.62 -12.92 17.80
C ARG A 46 -5.26 -13.01 17.11
N LEU A 47 -4.86 -11.95 16.40
CA LEU A 47 -3.54 -11.86 15.77
C LEU A 47 -2.44 -11.72 16.81
N LYS A 48 -2.64 -10.99 17.91
CA LYS A 48 -1.69 -10.95 19.05
C LYS A 48 -1.49 -12.31 19.72
N VAL A 49 -2.52 -13.16 19.74
CA VAL A 49 -2.44 -14.53 20.30
C VAL A 49 -1.75 -15.50 19.34
N LYS A 50 -1.69 -15.21 18.03
CA LYS A 50 -0.87 -15.97 17.09
C LYS A 50 0.59 -15.52 17.20
N GLN A 51 1.45 -16.42 17.65
CA GLN A 51 2.89 -16.23 17.53
C GLN A 51 3.28 -16.38 16.06
N PHE A 52 3.52 -15.26 15.38
CA PHE A 52 4.08 -15.25 14.03
C PHE A 52 5.61 -15.28 14.13
N ASP A 53 6.27 -16.08 13.29
CA ASP A 53 7.74 -16.04 13.19
C ASP A 53 8.23 -14.71 12.62
N LEU A 54 7.39 -14.04 11.81
CA LEU A 54 7.63 -12.70 11.26
C LEU A 54 6.33 -11.87 11.20
N GLU A 55 6.44 -10.57 11.49
CA GLU A 55 5.35 -9.59 11.39
C GLU A 55 5.68 -8.52 10.34
N ILE A 56 4.70 -8.12 9.53
CA ILE A 56 4.82 -6.95 8.66
C ILE A 56 4.65 -5.68 9.51
N ARG A 57 5.76 -5.04 9.84
CA ARG A 57 5.78 -3.80 10.65
C ARG A 57 5.42 -2.53 9.87
N GLY A 58 5.55 -2.58 8.55
CA GLY A 58 5.26 -1.46 7.66
C GLY A 58 5.16 -1.94 6.22
N ALA A 59 4.21 -1.40 5.47
CA ALA A 59 4.02 -1.69 4.07
C ALA A 59 3.81 -0.38 3.32
N GLY A 60 4.65 -0.15 2.31
CA GLY A 60 4.57 1.04 1.47
C GLY A 60 4.28 0.65 0.03
N LEU A 61 3.16 1.11 -0.50
CA LEU A 61 2.77 0.90 -1.89
C LEU A 61 2.36 2.22 -2.54
N ALA A 62 2.90 2.45 -3.73
CA ALA A 62 2.60 3.60 -4.56
C ALA A 62 2.65 3.16 -6.01
N ILE A 63 1.54 3.33 -6.71
CA ILE A 63 1.34 2.92 -8.11
C ILE A 63 0.56 4.04 -8.78
N ASP A 64 1.02 4.48 -9.94
CA ASP A 64 0.36 5.53 -10.70
C ASP A 64 0.20 6.81 -9.85
N ALA A 65 -0.95 7.49 -9.86
CA ALA A 65 -1.21 8.67 -9.03
C ALA A 65 -1.61 8.31 -7.58
N HIS A 66 -1.64 7.03 -7.21
CA HIS A 66 -2.24 6.54 -5.98
C HIS A 66 -1.21 5.99 -5.00
N GLN A 67 -1.49 6.18 -3.71
CA GLN A 67 -0.58 5.80 -2.63
C GLN A 67 -1.39 5.33 -1.43
N GLN A 68 -1.03 4.20 -0.83
CA GLN A 68 -1.66 3.70 0.41
C GLN A 68 -3.17 3.43 0.25
N SER A 69 -4.04 4.14 1.01
CA SER A 69 -5.47 3.83 1.16
C SER A 69 -6.23 3.66 -0.15
N PRO A 70 -6.12 4.52 -1.18
CA PRO A 70 -6.84 4.31 -2.43
C PRO A 70 -6.46 3.00 -3.12
N ILE A 71 -5.21 2.56 -3.03
CA ILE A 71 -4.78 1.28 -3.61
C ILE A 71 -5.45 0.12 -2.86
N TRP A 72 -5.50 0.19 -1.52
CA TRP A 72 -6.19 -0.82 -0.71
C TRP A 72 -7.69 -0.86 -1.02
N ASP A 73 -8.33 0.30 -1.19
CA ASP A 73 -9.73 0.40 -1.61
C ASP A 73 -9.96 -0.22 -2.99
N PHE A 74 -9.04 -0.01 -3.94
CA PHE A 74 -9.12 -0.61 -5.27
C PHE A 74 -8.98 -2.13 -5.21
N ILE A 75 -8.05 -2.65 -4.40
CA ILE A 75 -7.87 -4.10 -4.20
C ILE A 75 -9.16 -4.71 -3.62
N GLN A 76 -9.71 -4.09 -2.56
CA GLN A 76 -10.95 -4.56 -1.93
C GLN A 76 -12.14 -4.51 -2.90
N LYS A 77 -12.32 -3.40 -3.64
CA LYS A 77 -13.41 -3.25 -4.62
C LYS A 77 -13.29 -4.24 -5.78
N LYS A 78 -12.07 -4.49 -6.25
CA LYS A 78 -11.82 -5.44 -7.34
C LYS A 78 -12.10 -6.88 -6.90
N ALA A 79 -11.80 -7.21 -5.64
CA ALA A 79 -12.02 -8.52 -5.03
C ALA A 79 -11.57 -9.71 -5.89
N ASN A 80 -10.49 -9.53 -6.65
CA ASN A 80 -9.98 -10.54 -7.58
C ASN A 80 -8.45 -10.43 -7.72
N ASN A 81 -7.76 -11.46 -7.24
CA ASN A 81 -6.30 -11.52 -7.17
C ASN A 81 -5.63 -11.75 -8.54
N PHE A 82 -6.39 -12.11 -9.58
CA PHE A 82 -5.87 -12.43 -10.92
C PHE A 82 -6.07 -11.31 -11.94
N THR A 83 -6.63 -10.18 -11.50
CA THR A 83 -6.93 -9.05 -12.38
C THR A 83 -6.28 -7.80 -11.84
N SER A 84 -5.70 -7.00 -12.74
CA SER A 84 -5.18 -5.69 -12.36
C SER A 84 -6.30 -4.79 -11.80
N ILE A 85 -5.95 -4.03 -10.77
CA ILE A 85 -6.78 -2.93 -10.24
C ILE A 85 -6.69 -1.67 -11.12
N PHE A 86 -5.70 -1.62 -12.00
CA PHE A 86 -5.44 -0.52 -12.94
C PHE A 86 -5.76 -0.93 -14.38
N SER A 87 -6.13 0.05 -15.21
CA SER A 87 -6.39 -0.19 -16.64
C SER A 87 -5.16 -0.75 -17.36
N GLN A 88 -5.40 -1.58 -18.37
CA GLN A 88 -4.36 -2.07 -19.29
C GLN A 88 -4.35 -1.30 -20.61
N ASN A 89 -5.29 -0.38 -20.83
CA ASN A 89 -5.30 0.49 -21.99
C ASN A 89 -4.27 1.61 -21.82
N ALA A 90 -3.40 1.80 -22.80
CA ALA A 90 -2.38 2.85 -22.76
C ALA A 90 -2.98 4.26 -22.85
N GLU A 91 -4.13 4.41 -23.52
CA GLU A 91 -4.82 5.70 -23.66
C GLU A 91 -5.38 6.23 -22.33
N ASP A 92 -5.54 5.37 -21.32
CA ASP A 92 -5.98 5.79 -19.99
C ASP A 92 -4.86 6.49 -19.20
N TYR A 93 -3.65 6.57 -19.77
CA TYR A 93 -2.45 7.16 -19.16
C TYR A 93 -1.81 8.20 -20.10
N GLU A 94 -2.52 9.30 -20.38
CA GLU A 94 -2.04 10.42 -21.21
C GLU A 94 -0.98 11.29 -20.52
N TRP A 95 0.06 10.67 -19.97
CA TRP A 95 1.10 11.35 -19.21
C TRP A 95 2.31 11.68 -20.05
N SER A 96 2.81 12.91 -19.93
CA SER A 96 4.07 13.29 -20.55
C SER A 96 5.24 12.53 -19.90
N VAL A 97 6.40 12.48 -20.57
CA VAL A 97 7.61 11.88 -19.99
C VAL A 97 7.97 12.53 -18.65
N ALA A 98 7.78 13.84 -18.52
CA ALA A 98 8.05 14.58 -17.30
C ALA A 98 7.11 14.13 -16.16
N ASP A 99 5.81 14.01 -16.44
CA ASP A 99 4.82 13.57 -15.44
C ASP A 99 5.14 12.16 -14.91
N ARG A 100 5.59 11.26 -15.79
CA ARG A 100 5.98 9.90 -15.40
C ARG A 100 7.22 9.87 -14.52
N LEU A 101 8.21 10.72 -14.81
CA LEU A 101 9.43 10.86 -14.00
C LEU A 101 9.12 11.45 -12.62
N ASP A 102 8.28 12.48 -12.56
CA ASP A 102 7.86 13.11 -11.32
C ASP A 102 7.04 12.14 -10.48
N SER A 103 6.06 11.47 -11.08
CA SER A 103 5.24 10.44 -10.44
C SER A 103 6.10 9.30 -9.90
N SER A 104 7.05 8.77 -10.68
CA SER A 104 7.99 7.73 -10.22
C SER A 104 8.81 8.16 -9.01
N SER A 105 9.25 9.43 -8.98
CA SER A 105 10.02 10.00 -7.87
C SER A 105 9.17 10.16 -6.61
N ILE A 106 7.94 10.66 -6.76
CA ILE A 106 6.97 10.80 -5.66
C ILE A 106 6.58 9.42 -5.11
N ASN A 107 6.36 8.43 -5.98
CA ASN A 107 6.01 7.07 -5.59
C ASN A 107 7.14 6.35 -4.85
N THR A 108 8.39 6.54 -5.29
CA THR A 108 9.57 6.05 -4.57
C THR A 108 9.63 6.63 -3.15
N ARG A 109 9.42 7.95 -3.01
CA ARG A 109 9.34 8.62 -1.70
C ARG A 109 8.23 8.02 -0.82
N ALA A 110 7.02 7.91 -1.37
CA ALA A 110 5.87 7.45 -0.62
C ALA A 110 6.03 5.99 -0.16
N ALA A 111 6.44 5.10 -1.06
CA ALA A 111 6.67 3.69 -0.74
C ALA A 111 7.70 3.54 0.40
N PHE A 112 8.87 4.18 0.30
CA PHE A 112 9.89 4.10 1.36
C PHE A 112 9.44 4.73 2.68
N ARG A 113 8.72 5.87 2.62
CA ARG A 113 8.23 6.54 3.82
C ARG A 113 7.23 5.65 4.56
N HIS A 114 6.31 4.99 3.85
CA HIS A 114 5.30 4.15 4.49
C HIS A 114 5.82 2.78 4.91
N SER A 115 6.87 2.24 4.25
CA SER A 115 7.46 0.96 4.65
C SER A 115 8.44 1.08 5.82
N ALA A 116 9.21 2.16 5.89
CA ALA A 116 10.41 2.20 6.75
C ALA A 116 10.51 3.40 7.71
N ARG A 117 9.53 4.32 7.75
CA ARG A 117 9.57 5.49 8.67
C ARG A 117 9.67 5.10 10.15
N ASP A 118 9.06 3.97 10.51
CA ASP A 118 8.98 3.48 11.89
C ASP A 118 10.07 2.43 12.18
N GLY A 119 11.06 2.32 11.29
CA GLY A 119 12.22 1.46 11.47
C GLY A 119 13.11 1.92 12.64
N VAL A 120 13.76 0.97 13.31
CA VAL A 120 14.73 1.23 14.39
C VAL A 120 15.83 2.20 13.91
N ALA A 121 15.89 3.37 14.53
CA ALA A 121 16.90 4.38 14.23
C ALA A 121 18.30 3.88 14.62
N TYR A 122 19.31 4.23 13.82
CA TYR A 122 20.72 3.88 14.03
C TYR A 122 21.02 2.37 14.12
N TRP A 123 20.08 1.52 13.70
CA TRP A 123 20.29 0.08 13.57
C TRP A 123 20.42 -0.30 12.09
N PRO A 124 21.41 -1.15 11.73
CA PRO A 124 21.50 -1.69 10.37
C PRO A 124 20.23 -2.48 10.03
N ILE A 125 19.51 -2.08 8.99
CA ILE A 125 18.35 -2.78 8.46
C ILE A 125 18.79 -3.56 7.21
N PRO A 126 18.91 -4.89 7.30
CA PRO A 126 19.08 -5.78 6.17
C PRO A 126 18.02 -5.48 5.10
N THR A 127 18.46 -5.08 3.91
CA THR A 127 17.59 -4.60 2.84
C THR A 127 17.80 -5.41 1.56
N PHE A 128 16.70 -5.95 1.05
CA PHE A 128 16.60 -6.76 -0.15
C PHE A 128 15.96 -5.92 -1.25
N ALA A 129 16.63 -5.77 -2.39
CA ALA A 129 16.16 -4.90 -3.46
C ALA A 129 15.87 -5.66 -4.76
N LEU A 130 14.73 -5.35 -5.36
CA LEU A 130 14.29 -5.89 -6.63
C LEU A 130 14.15 -4.79 -7.68
N GLY A 131 14.70 -5.04 -8.86
CA GLY A 131 14.48 -4.25 -10.05
C GLY A 131 13.91 -5.09 -11.20
N PRO A 132 13.40 -4.45 -12.28
CA PRO A 132 13.04 -5.16 -13.48
C PRO A 132 14.29 -5.79 -14.13
N PRO A 133 14.14 -6.82 -14.98
CA PRO A 133 15.24 -7.40 -15.74
C PRO A 133 16.11 -6.33 -16.38
N ALA A 134 17.42 -6.42 -16.13
CA ALA A 134 18.39 -5.41 -16.54
C ALA A 134 19.46 -6.04 -17.43
N ARG A 135 20.10 -5.20 -18.24
CA ARG A 135 21.27 -5.60 -19.04
C ARG A 135 22.47 -5.92 -18.13
N PRO A 136 23.46 -6.69 -18.63
CA PRO A 136 24.64 -7.04 -17.84
C PRO A 136 25.41 -5.84 -17.28
N ASP A 137 25.45 -4.72 -18.00
CA ASP A 137 26.12 -3.47 -17.61
C ASP A 137 25.30 -2.63 -16.60
N ASN A 138 24.09 -3.06 -16.25
CA ASN A 138 23.12 -2.29 -15.47
C ASN A 138 22.59 -3.07 -14.25
N GLN A 139 23.29 -4.14 -13.84
CA GLN A 139 22.83 -5.04 -12.79
C GLN A 139 22.74 -4.36 -11.40
N SER A 140 23.55 -3.33 -11.13
CA SER A 140 23.56 -2.64 -9.84
C SER A 140 22.35 -1.72 -9.58
N ARG A 141 21.43 -1.54 -10.55
CA ARG A 141 20.30 -0.62 -10.37
C ARG A 141 19.35 -1.02 -9.26
N ALA A 142 19.07 -2.31 -9.08
CA ALA A 142 18.23 -2.77 -7.98
C ALA A 142 18.80 -2.27 -6.63
N ALA A 143 20.11 -2.41 -6.39
CA ALA A 143 20.74 -1.89 -5.18
C ALA A 143 20.65 -0.36 -5.05
N SER A 144 20.73 0.38 -6.16
CA SER A 144 20.63 1.86 -6.17
C SER A 144 19.28 2.38 -5.67
N LEU A 145 18.22 1.55 -5.73
CA LEU A 145 16.89 1.87 -5.19
C LEU A 145 16.95 2.16 -3.69
N ILE A 146 17.80 1.45 -2.95
CA ILE A 146 17.93 1.59 -1.49
C ILE A 146 18.36 3.02 -1.14
N LEU A 147 19.42 3.51 -1.77
CA LEU A 147 19.93 4.87 -1.53
C LEU A 147 18.94 5.92 -2.03
N SER A 148 18.35 5.71 -3.22
CA SER A 148 17.39 6.63 -3.82
C SER A 148 16.16 6.80 -2.94
N GLY A 149 15.58 5.69 -2.47
CA GLY A 149 14.42 5.68 -1.59
C GLY A 149 14.70 6.26 -0.21
N ARG A 150 15.84 5.92 0.40
CA ARG A 150 16.28 6.52 1.67
C ARG A 150 16.31 8.04 1.61
N ASN A 151 16.94 8.58 0.56
CA ASN A 151 17.08 10.02 0.38
C ASN A 151 15.71 10.67 0.09
N ALA A 152 14.92 10.09 -0.81
CA ALA A 152 13.62 10.61 -1.17
C ALA A 152 12.64 10.64 0.02
N ALA A 153 12.68 9.64 0.89
CA ALA A 153 11.84 9.52 2.08
C ALA A 153 12.40 10.23 3.32
N THR A 154 13.53 10.94 3.21
CA THR A 154 14.19 11.65 4.32
C THR A 154 14.56 10.74 5.51
N LEU A 155 14.88 9.47 5.23
CA LEU A 155 15.20 8.44 6.23
C LEU A 155 16.69 8.49 6.62
N GLY A 156 17.19 9.68 6.97
CA GLY A 156 18.62 9.94 7.18
C GLY A 156 19.24 9.13 8.33
N VAL A 157 18.45 8.82 9.36
CA VAL A 157 18.89 8.06 10.55
C VAL A 157 18.66 6.56 10.42
N THR A 158 17.98 6.12 9.36
CA THR A 158 17.75 4.70 9.06
C THR A 158 18.94 4.16 8.27
N LEU A 159 19.59 3.11 8.78
CA LEU A 159 20.81 2.55 8.22
C LEU A 159 20.48 1.32 7.35
N PHE A 160 20.12 1.52 6.09
CA PHE A 160 19.90 0.38 5.19
C PHE A 160 21.22 -0.27 4.77
N VAL A 161 21.30 -1.60 4.92
CA VAL A 161 22.40 -2.43 4.42
C VAL A 161 21.88 -3.26 3.26
N CYS A 162 22.53 -3.20 2.11
CA CYS A 162 22.14 -4.04 0.97
C CYS A 162 22.59 -5.48 1.20
N GLU A 163 21.67 -6.36 1.60
CA GLU A 163 21.96 -7.80 1.74
C GLU A 163 21.97 -8.50 0.39
N LYS A 164 20.96 -8.20 -0.42
CA LYS A 164 20.80 -8.81 -1.75
C LYS A 164 20.06 -7.84 -2.65
N ALA A 165 20.52 -7.77 -3.89
CA ALA A 165 19.84 -7.04 -4.94
C ALA A 165 19.78 -7.90 -6.19
N ASP A 166 18.62 -7.95 -6.84
CA ASP A 166 18.42 -8.76 -8.05
C ASP A 166 17.50 -8.07 -9.05
N ASN A 167 17.69 -8.37 -10.33
CA ASN A 167 16.87 -7.89 -11.44
C ASN A 167 16.13 -9.08 -12.05
N THR A 168 14.85 -9.21 -11.74
CA THR A 168 14.08 -10.43 -12.05
C THR A 168 12.64 -10.09 -12.40
N LEU A 169 11.97 -11.00 -13.09
CA LEU A 169 10.53 -10.95 -13.33
C LEU A 169 9.71 -11.44 -12.12
N TYR A 170 10.35 -12.13 -11.18
CA TYR A 170 9.68 -12.89 -10.14
C TYR A 170 10.26 -12.56 -8.75
N ALA A 171 9.41 -12.10 -7.84
CA ALA A 171 9.82 -11.72 -6.48
C ALA A 171 9.93 -12.92 -5.51
N GLN A 172 9.35 -14.09 -5.86
CA GLN A 172 9.22 -15.25 -4.98
C GLN A 172 10.56 -15.71 -4.40
N GLY A 173 11.61 -15.75 -5.24
CA GLY A 173 12.95 -16.12 -4.79
C GLY A 173 13.52 -15.16 -3.76
N MET A 174 13.38 -13.85 -3.96
CA MET A 174 13.85 -12.84 -3.01
C MET A 174 13.07 -12.86 -1.69
N ILE A 175 11.77 -13.11 -1.76
CA ILE A 175 10.95 -13.30 -0.55
C ILE A 175 11.48 -14.49 0.23
N GLN A 176 11.73 -15.63 -0.42
CA GLN A 176 12.29 -16.81 0.25
C GLN A 176 13.65 -16.51 0.88
N GLU A 177 14.52 -15.74 0.21
CA GLU A 177 15.82 -15.31 0.76
C GLU A 177 15.67 -14.43 2.00
N LEU A 178 14.70 -13.50 2.02
CA LEU A 178 14.43 -12.67 3.20
C LEU A 178 14.00 -13.54 4.39
N PHE A 179 13.10 -14.49 4.18
CA PHE A 179 12.65 -15.40 5.24
C PHE A 179 13.81 -16.26 5.76
N ASN A 180 14.60 -16.86 4.85
CA ASN A 180 15.79 -17.63 5.20
C ASN A 180 16.82 -16.80 5.98
N PHE A 181 16.98 -15.52 5.62
CA PHE A 181 17.88 -14.61 6.33
C PHE A 181 17.42 -14.37 7.76
N MET A 182 16.15 -14.07 7.98
CA MET A 182 15.62 -13.83 9.33
C MET A 182 15.63 -15.10 10.19
N GLU A 183 15.38 -16.27 9.59
CA GLU A 183 15.46 -17.56 10.29
C GLU A 183 16.89 -17.85 10.79
N LYS A 184 17.89 -17.52 9.99
CA LYS A 184 19.32 -17.70 10.31
C LYS A 184 19.85 -16.66 11.30
N ASN A 185 19.31 -15.45 11.30
CA ASN A 185 19.78 -14.31 12.10
C ASN A 185 18.67 -13.81 13.04
N LYS A 186 18.35 -14.61 14.07
CA LYS A 186 17.20 -14.37 14.97
C LYS A 186 17.33 -13.11 15.84
N GLU A 187 18.54 -12.60 15.97
CA GLU A 187 18.87 -11.35 16.66
C GLU A 187 18.54 -10.11 15.83
N VAL A 188 18.32 -10.26 14.52
CA VAL A 188 17.93 -9.15 13.64
C VAL A 188 16.46 -8.82 13.92
N PRO A 189 16.13 -7.59 14.36
CA PRO A 189 14.77 -7.24 14.75
C PRO A 189 13.85 -6.92 13.56
N GLN A 190 14.42 -6.63 12.38
CA GLN A 190 13.68 -6.23 11.19
C GLN A 190 14.55 -6.35 9.93
N ALA A 191 13.92 -6.65 8.81
CA ALA A 191 14.47 -6.54 7.47
C ALA A 191 13.50 -5.78 6.57
N LEU A 192 14.01 -5.25 5.46
CA LEU A 192 13.22 -4.52 4.47
C LEU A 192 13.35 -5.20 3.11
N ILE A 193 12.24 -5.39 2.41
CA ILE A 193 12.24 -5.71 0.98
C ILE A 193 11.66 -4.53 0.20
N VAL A 194 12.34 -4.13 -0.86
CA VAL A 194 11.91 -3.03 -1.75
C VAL A 194 11.93 -3.48 -3.18
N SER A 195 10.98 -2.95 -3.96
CA SER A 195 10.92 -3.14 -5.40
C SER A 195 10.51 -1.85 -6.07
N ASN A 196 11.07 -1.58 -7.24
CA ASN A 196 10.59 -0.54 -8.13
C ASN A 196 10.54 -1.11 -9.54
N ASP A 197 9.33 -1.25 -10.07
CA ASP A 197 9.09 -1.71 -11.42
C ASP A 197 8.04 -0.83 -12.09
N GLY A 198 8.49 -0.02 -13.05
CA GLY A 198 7.66 0.95 -13.77
C GLY A 198 8.29 1.29 -15.11
N ASP A 199 7.57 2.02 -15.95
CA ASP A 199 8.00 2.38 -17.30
C ASP A 199 9.35 3.13 -17.31
N VAL A 200 9.53 4.11 -16.40
CA VAL A 200 10.77 4.87 -16.21
C VAL A 200 11.93 3.94 -15.89
N THR A 201 11.78 3.08 -14.88
CA THR A 201 12.83 2.16 -14.42
C THR A 201 13.15 1.15 -15.51
N ARG A 202 12.14 0.60 -16.20
CA ARG A 202 12.32 -0.33 -17.31
C ARG A 202 12.99 0.32 -18.52
N ASN A 203 12.63 1.56 -18.86
CA ASN A 203 13.24 2.26 -19.98
C ASN A 203 14.74 2.48 -19.78
N LEU A 204 15.16 2.78 -18.55
CA LEU A 204 16.57 2.89 -18.17
C LEU A 204 17.31 1.54 -18.19
N SER A 205 16.58 0.42 -18.15
CA SER A 205 17.12 -0.94 -18.18
C SER A 205 17.07 -1.61 -19.57
N ARG A 206 16.44 -1.00 -20.58
CA ARG A 206 16.34 -1.55 -21.94
C ARG A 206 17.64 -1.41 -22.74
N PRO A 207 17.88 -2.29 -23.73
CA PRO A 207 18.94 -2.08 -24.71
C PRO A 207 18.82 -0.74 -25.43
N ARG A 208 19.92 0.01 -25.53
CA ARG A 208 20.00 1.14 -26.47
C ARG A 208 19.89 0.55 -27.88
N GLY A 209 18.81 0.90 -28.57
CA GLY A 209 18.69 0.74 -30.02
C GLY A 209 19.60 1.72 -30.74
#